data_AF-A0A382KND4-F1
#
_entry.id   AF-A0A382KND4-F1
#
_cell.length_a   1.000
_cell.length_b   1.000
_cell.length_c   1.000
_cell.angle_alpha   90.00
_cell.angle_beta   90.00
_cell.angle_gamma   90.00
#
_symmetry.space_group_name_H-M   'P 1'
#
loop_
_entity.id
_entity.type
_entity.pdbx_description
1 polymer ?
#
loop_
_entity_poly.entity_id
_entity_poly.type
_entity_poly.pdbx_seq_one_letter_code
_entity_poly.pdbx_strand_id
1 'polypeptide(L)'
;MVQNCPDSLVESNIRSTVVQFCEQTGVYQAELDPVTTVSGIFEYDLEPPSGTAVHKIMWALYNGVDLEAISTMLLEQRKPNWREAAYHGTPEYFIKVSRSLFYLVPIPNATTANSIRLRVQLKPVHTSTSCDDDIMDDYR
;
A
#
# COMPACT_ATOMS: atom_id res chain seq x y z
N MET A 1 -7.11 36.75 -9.20
CA MET A 1 -7.31 35.82 -10.32
C MET A 1 -6.34 36.23 -11.42
N VAL A 2 -5.45 35.32 -11.85
CA VAL A 2 -4.48 35.61 -12.92
C VAL A 2 -5.19 35.49 -14.26
N GLN A 3 -5.14 36.54 -15.08
CA GLN A 3 -5.81 36.56 -16.38
C GLN A 3 -5.21 35.46 -17.29
N ASN A 4 -6.08 34.64 -17.91
CA ASN A 4 -5.74 33.46 -18.73
C ASN A 4 -5.22 32.21 -18.00
N CYS A 5 -5.41 32.08 -16.68
CA CYS A 5 -5.23 30.79 -15.99
C CYS A 5 -6.60 30.21 -15.62
N PRO A 6 -7.10 29.17 -16.31
CA PRO A 6 -8.31 28.49 -15.88
C PRO A 6 -8.14 27.92 -14.48
N ASP A 7 -9.13 28.09 -13.60
CA ASP A 7 -9.07 27.59 -12.22
C ASP A 7 -8.79 26.09 -12.17
N SER A 8 -9.29 25.33 -13.14
CA SER A 8 -9.02 23.90 -13.31
C SER A 8 -7.53 23.57 -13.52
N LEU A 9 -6.77 24.47 -14.17
CA LEU A 9 -5.33 24.32 -14.35
C LEU A 9 -4.59 24.56 -13.03
N VAL A 10 -5.02 25.56 -12.25
CA VAL A 10 -4.45 25.84 -10.93
C VAL A 10 -4.68 24.67 -9.99
N GLU A 11 -5.92 24.17 -9.90
CA GLU A 11 -6.27 23.02 -9.07
C GLU A 11 -5.48 21.76 -9.46
N SER A 12 -5.38 21.47 -10.75
CA SER A 12 -4.65 20.29 -11.24
C SER A 12 -3.16 20.35 -10.89
N ASN A 13 -2.53 21.52 -11.02
CA ASN A 13 -1.13 21.71 -10.64
C ASN A 13 -0.93 21.55 -9.13
N ILE A 14 -1.78 22.17 -8.30
CA ILE A 14 -1.71 22.02 -6.84
C ILE A 14 -1.84 20.54 -6.45
N ARG A 15 -2.85 19.82 -6.98
CA ARG A 15 -3.02 18.38 -6.72
C ARG A 15 -1.78 17.58 -7.12
N SER A 16 -1.21 17.87 -8.29
CA SER A 16 -0.02 17.18 -8.79
C SER A 16 1.19 17.43 -7.89
N THR A 17 1.39 18.66 -7.42
CA THR A 17 2.46 19.02 -6.49
C THR A 17 2.28 18.34 -5.13
N VAL A 18 1.06 18.32 -4.58
CA VAL A 18 0.79 17.64 -3.30
C VAL A 18 1.03 16.14 -3.41
N VAL A 19 0.61 15.51 -4.52
CA VAL A 19 0.90 14.10 -4.80
C VAL A 19 2.41 13.88 -4.83
N GLN A 20 3.14 14.67 -5.61
CA GLN A 20 4.59 14.56 -5.71
C GLN A 20 5.28 14.74 -4.34
N PHE A 21 4.81 15.71 -3.54
CA PHE A 21 5.32 15.96 -2.19
C PHE A 21 5.11 14.73 -1.29
N CYS A 22 3.91 14.14 -1.26
CA CYS A 22 3.62 12.94 -0.49
C CYS A 22 4.46 11.74 -0.93
N GLU A 23 4.69 11.58 -2.24
CA GLU A 23 5.50 10.50 -2.79
C GLU A 23 6.98 10.63 -2.43
N GLN A 24 7.54 11.84 -2.52
CA GLN A 24 8.97 12.09 -2.30
C GLN A 24 9.34 12.12 -0.81
N THR A 25 8.50 12.73 0.02
CA THR A 25 8.78 12.88 1.46
C THR A 25 8.39 11.65 2.26
N GLY A 26 7.35 10.92 1.82
CA GLY A 26 6.74 9.88 2.62
C GLY A 26 6.14 10.38 3.92
N VAL A 27 5.72 11.64 3.96
CA VAL A 27 5.09 12.25 5.14
C VAL A 27 3.74 11.60 5.47
N TYR A 28 2.92 11.34 4.45
CA TYR A 28 1.60 10.79 4.67
C TYR A 28 1.69 9.28 4.86
N GLN A 29 1.70 8.84 6.13
CA GLN A 29 1.72 7.42 6.50
C GLN A 29 0.54 7.08 7.39
N ALA A 30 -0.08 5.94 7.13
CA ALA A 30 -1.16 5.41 7.96
C ALA A 30 -0.98 3.90 8.16
N GLU A 31 -1.45 3.40 9.29
CA GLU A 31 -1.71 1.97 9.47
C GLU A 31 -3.10 1.69 8.90
N LEU A 32 -3.21 0.71 8.00
CA LEU A 32 -4.52 0.30 7.47
C LEU A 32 -5.16 -0.73 8.40
N ASP A 33 -6.45 -0.97 8.20
CA ASP A 33 -7.19 -1.98 8.94
C ASP A 33 -6.53 -3.36 8.80
N PRO A 34 -6.48 -4.16 9.88
CA PRO A 34 -5.89 -5.49 9.82
C PRO A 34 -6.57 -6.40 8.81
N VAL A 35 -5.77 -7.09 8.00
CA VAL A 35 -6.28 -7.99 6.95
C VAL A 35 -6.32 -9.43 7.46
N THR A 36 -7.44 -10.10 7.20
CA THR A 36 -7.63 -11.53 7.47
C THR A 36 -7.00 -12.35 6.35
N THR A 37 -6.08 -13.26 6.70
CA THR A 37 -5.56 -14.23 5.73
C THR A 37 -6.54 -15.36 5.51
N VAL A 38 -6.60 -15.87 4.28
CA VAL A 38 -7.44 -17.01 3.91
C VAL A 38 -6.56 -18.13 3.38
N SER A 39 -6.83 -19.36 3.83
CA SER A 39 -6.09 -20.54 3.37
C SER A 39 -6.14 -20.68 1.85
N GLY A 40 -4.99 -20.84 1.21
CA GLY A 40 -4.88 -20.99 -0.24
C GLY A 40 -4.99 -19.71 -1.05
N ILE A 41 -5.16 -18.54 -0.41
CA ILE A 41 -5.24 -17.24 -1.09
C ILE A 41 -3.96 -16.45 -0.84
N PHE A 42 -3.30 -16.03 -1.92
CA PHE A 42 -2.09 -15.23 -1.86
C PHE A 42 -2.31 -13.74 -2.18
N GLU A 43 -3.42 -13.40 -2.82
CA GLU A 43 -3.74 -12.04 -3.27
C GLU A 43 -4.67 -11.35 -2.26
N TYR A 44 -4.31 -10.12 -1.88
CA TYR A 44 -5.02 -9.32 -0.89
C TYR A 44 -5.17 -7.88 -1.35
N ASP A 45 -6.34 -7.31 -1.09
CA ASP A 45 -6.64 -5.91 -1.36
C ASP A 45 -6.01 -4.99 -0.30
N LEU A 46 -5.57 -3.82 -0.77
CA LEU A 46 -5.21 -2.66 0.04
C LEU A 46 -6.40 -1.73 0.03
N GLU A 47 -6.99 -1.49 1.19
CA GLU A 47 -8.13 -0.59 1.38
C GLU A 47 -7.67 0.70 2.07
N PRO A 48 -7.07 1.66 1.32
CA PRO A 48 -6.69 2.93 1.91
C PRO A 48 -7.93 3.80 2.18
N PRO A 49 -7.83 4.80 3.08
CA PRO A 49 -8.89 5.76 3.30
C PRO A 49 -9.37 6.46 2.02
N SER A 50 -10.64 6.86 2.00
CA SER A 50 -11.25 7.57 0.86
C SER A 50 -10.42 8.77 0.40
N GLY A 51 -10.30 8.96 -0.91
CA GLY A 51 -9.51 10.05 -1.49
C GLY A 51 -7.99 9.80 -1.49
N THR A 52 -7.52 8.64 -1.02
CA THR A 52 -6.10 8.28 -1.02
C THR A 52 -5.81 6.99 -1.78
N ALA A 53 -4.54 6.78 -2.12
CA ALA A 53 -4.03 5.56 -2.72
C ALA A 53 -2.69 5.17 -2.08
N VAL A 54 -2.41 3.87 -2.03
CA VAL A 54 -1.14 3.38 -1.47
C VAL A 54 0.00 3.60 -2.46
N HIS A 55 0.94 4.46 -2.09
CA HIS A 55 2.19 4.66 -2.82
C HIS A 55 3.15 3.49 -2.55
N LYS A 56 3.46 3.23 -1.27
CA LYS A 56 4.41 2.21 -0.83
C LYS A 56 3.94 1.52 0.45
N ILE A 57 4.26 0.23 0.60
CA ILE A 57 4.11 -0.48 1.89
C ILE A 57 5.43 -0.30 2.65
N MET A 58 5.37 0.27 3.85
CA MET A 58 6.54 0.57 4.67
C MET A 58 7.01 -0.66 5.44
N TRP A 59 6.07 -1.34 6.10
CA TRP A 59 6.27 -2.61 6.75
C TRP A 59 4.96 -3.39 6.77
N ALA A 60 5.07 -4.71 6.86
CA ALA A 60 3.93 -5.60 7.08
C ALA A 60 4.32 -6.66 8.12
N LEU A 61 3.38 -7.01 8.98
CA LEU A 61 3.52 -8.02 10.02
C LEU A 61 2.52 -9.14 9.73
N TYR A 62 2.93 -10.39 9.90
CA TYR A 62 2.03 -11.54 9.94
C TYR A 62 2.06 -12.17 11.34
N ASN A 63 0.94 -12.13 12.07
CA ASN A 63 0.81 -12.61 13.45
C ASN A 63 1.91 -12.06 14.39
N GLY A 64 2.31 -10.80 14.18
CA GLY A 64 3.35 -10.12 14.97
C GLY A 64 4.79 -10.38 14.52
N VAL A 65 5.00 -11.14 13.43
CA VAL A 65 6.31 -11.37 12.82
C VAL A 65 6.47 -10.51 11.58
N ASP A 66 7.62 -9.84 11.44
CA ASP A 66 7.94 -9.02 10.26
C ASP A 66 7.97 -9.83 8.97
N LEU A 67 7.31 -9.30 7.94
CA LEU A 67 7.38 -9.80 6.57
C LEU A 67 8.44 -9.01 5.78
N GLU A 68 9.24 -9.72 5.01
CA GLU A 68 10.27 -9.10 4.16
C GLU A 68 9.66 -8.64 2.82
N ALA A 69 9.93 -7.38 2.45
CA ALA A 69 9.59 -6.87 1.13
C ALA A 69 10.52 -7.48 0.08
N ILE A 70 9.97 -8.12 -0.96
CA ILE A 70 10.76 -8.77 -2.00
C ILE A 70 10.31 -8.37 -3.41
N SER A 71 11.22 -8.37 -4.38
CA SER A 71 10.87 -8.22 -5.79
C SER A 71 10.38 -9.54 -6.37
N THR A 72 9.53 -9.47 -7.39
CA THR A 72 9.01 -10.68 -8.07
C THR A 72 10.13 -11.58 -8.59
N MET A 73 11.17 -11.00 -9.21
CA MET A 73 12.32 -11.77 -9.70
C MET A 73 13.06 -12.52 -8.59
N LEU A 74 13.31 -11.88 -7.46
CA LEU A 74 14.03 -12.51 -6.36
C LEU A 74 13.16 -13.54 -5.63
N LEU A 75 11.84 -13.30 -5.57
CA LEU A 75 10.90 -14.27 -5.04
C LEU A 75 10.93 -15.59 -5.81
N GLU A 76 10.81 -15.53 -7.14
CA GLU A 76 10.82 -16.74 -7.98
C GLU A 76 12.13 -17.53 -7.85
N GLN A 77 13.25 -16.87 -7.51
CA GLN A 77 14.52 -17.53 -7.21
C GLN A 77 14.55 -18.16 -5.82
N ARG A 78 14.02 -17.48 -4.80
CA ARG A 78 14.06 -17.95 -3.39
C ARG A 78 13.01 -19.01 -3.08
N LYS A 79 11.82 -18.90 -3.67
CA LYS A 79 10.67 -19.78 -3.46
C LYS A 79 10.12 -20.21 -4.84
N PRO A 80 10.84 -21.05 -5.59
CA PRO A 80 10.30 -21.59 -6.84
C PRO A 80 9.02 -22.37 -6.55
N ASN A 81 8.06 -22.31 -7.47
CA ASN A 81 6.78 -23.03 -7.39
C ASN A 81 5.92 -22.69 -6.16
N TRP A 82 6.14 -21.53 -5.52
CA TRP A 82 5.40 -21.10 -4.33
C TRP A 82 3.87 -21.08 -4.48
N ARG A 83 3.36 -21.10 -5.72
CA ARG A 83 1.94 -21.16 -6.06
C ARG A 83 1.34 -22.56 -5.97
N GLU A 84 2.14 -23.62 -5.91
CA GLU A 84 1.61 -24.97 -5.78
C GLU A 84 1.25 -25.26 -4.32
N ALA A 85 0.17 -26.03 -4.11
CA ALA A 85 -0.36 -26.36 -2.79
C ALA A 85 0.68 -26.99 -1.84
N ALA A 86 1.66 -27.71 -2.38
CA ALA A 86 2.74 -28.33 -1.61
C ALA A 86 3.68 -27.32 -0.93
N TYR A 87 3.71 -26.07 -1.39
CA TYR A 87 4.55 -24.99 -0.86
C TYR A 87 3.76 -23.97 -0.04
N HIS A 88 2.49 -24.23 0.27
CA HIS A 88 1.72 -23.40 1.20
C HIS A 88 2.34 -23.48 2.60
N GLY A 89 2.27 -22.38 3.35
CA GLY A 89 2.90 -22.28 4.65
C GLY A 89 2.61 -20.97 5.35
N THR A 90 3.50 -20.58 6.26
CA THR A 90 3.46 -19.28 6.93
C THR A 90 4.04 -18.22 6.00
N PRO A 91 3.33 -17.11 5.73
CA PRO A 91 3.88 -15.99 4.96
C PRO A 91 5.18 -15.45 5.58
N GLU A 92 6.19 -15.24 4.75
CA GLU A 92 7.50 -14.70 5.12
C GLU A 92 7.79 -13.40 4.35
N TYR A 93 7.20 -13.24 3.17
CA TYR A 93 7.42 -12.16 2.24
C TYR A 93 6.12 -11.51 1.82
N PHE A 94 6.22 -10.25 1.42
CA PHE A 94 5.15 -9.56 0.70
C PHE A 94 5.68 -8.91 -0.58
N ILE A 95 4.79 -8.80 -1.57
CA ILE A 95 5.04 -8.07 -2.82
C ILE A 95 3.89 -7.11 -3.07
N LYS A 96 4.19 -5.83 -3.26
CA LYS A 96 3.21 -4.88 -3.75
C LYS A 96 3.10 -5.00 -5.28
N VAL A 97 1.95 -5.46 -5.76
CA VAL A 97 1.73 -5.73 -7.19
C VAL A 97 1.13 -4.52 -7.89
N SER A 98 0.17 -3.86 -7.23
CA SER A 98 -0.49 -2.68 -7.77
C SER A 98 -0.67 -1.60 -6.68
N ARG A 99 -1.52 -0.61 -6.94
CA ARG A 99 -1.91 0.38 -5.92
C ARG A 99 -2.91 -0.17 -4.92
N SER A 100 -3.65 -1.21 -5.32
CA SER A 100 -4.73 -1.82 -4.53
C SER A 100 -4.46 -3.27 -4.17
N LEU A 101 -3.37 -3.89 -4.65
CA LEU A 101 -3.11 -5.31 -4.45
C LEU A 101 -1.70 -5.56 -3.94
N PHE A 102 -1.61 -6.49 -3.00
CA PHE A 102 -0.34 -7.08 -2.56
C PHE A 102 -0.47 -8.60 -2.43
N TYR A 103 0.65 -9.28 -2.60
CA TYR A 103 0.75 -10.73 -2.45
C TYR A 103 1.47 -11.09 -1.17
N LEU A 104 1.04 -12.17 -0.54
CA LEU A 104 1.74 -12.86 0.54
C LEU A 104 2.35 -14.16 0.06
N VAL A 105 3.60 -14.39 0.45
CA VAL A 105 4.32 -15.60 0.07
C VAL A 105 5.16 -16.12 1.24
N PRO A 106 5.17 -17.42 1.54
CA PRO A 106 4.30 -18.49 1.04
C PRO A 106 2.80 -18.23 1.18
N ILE A 107 1.98 -18.96 0.40
CA ILE A 107 0.51 -18.89 0.50
C ILE A 107 0.08 -19.41 1.87
N PRO A 108 -0.75 -18.66 2.64
CA PRO A 108 -1.25 -19.10 3.94
C PRO A 108 -1.89 -20.50 3.89
N ASN A 109 -1.54 -21.35 4.85
CA ASN A 109 -2.13 -22.68 5.00
C ASN A 109 -3.41 -22.67 5.86
N ALA A 110 -3.67 -21.60 6.61
CA ALA A 110 -4.82 -21.46 7.50
C ALA A 110 -5.45 -20.08 7.36
N THR A 111 -6.77 -20.01 7.55
CA THR A 111 -7.49 -18.74 7.62
C THR A 111 -7.35 -18.15 9.01
N THR A 112 -6.75 -16.96 9.11
CA THR A 112 -6.48 -16.29 10.40
C THR A 112 -7.01 -14.86 10.37
N ALA A 113 -7.95 -14.55 11.26
CA ALA A 113 -8.53 -13.23 11.36
C ALA A 113 -7.51 -12.18 11.83
N ASN A 114 -7.51 -11.01 11.21
CA ASN A 114 -6.66 -9.86 11.57
C ASN A 114 -5.16 -10.20 11.69
N SER A 115 -4.70 -11.17 10.90
CA SER A 115 -3.33 -11.68 10.96
C SER A 115 -2.30 -10.71 10.39
N ILE A 116 -2.70 -9.88 9.41
CA ILE A 116 -1.79 -8.93 8.77
C ILE A 116 -1.99 -7.56 9.38
N ARG A 117 -0.91 -6.92 9.79
CA ARG A 117 -0.87 -5.47 10.04
C ARG A 117 0.06 -4.82 9.06
N LEU A 118 -0.31 -3.67 8.55
CA LEU A 118 0.45 -3.01 7.51
C LEU A 118 0.43 -1.50 7.67
N ARG A 119 1.61 -0.90 7.60
CA ARG A 119 1.78 0.55 7.52
C ARG A 119 2.17 0.93 6.12
N VAL A 120 1.45 1.89 5.58
CA VAL A 120 1.57 2.31 4.21
C VAL A 120 1.86 3.80 4.11
N GLN A 121 2.60 4.17 3.08
CA GLN A 121 2.70 5.53 2.60
C GLN A 121 1.53 5.79 1.65
N LEU A 122 0.73 6.78 1.97
CA LEU A 122 -0.43 7.22 1.20
C LEU A 122 -0.06 8.40 0.30
N LYS A 123 -0.88 8.58 -0.73
CA LYS A 123 -0.92 9.79 -1.53
C LYS A 123 -2.36 10.12 -1.89
N PRO A 124 -2.74 11.39 -2.04
CA PRO A 124 -4.05 11.74 -2.56
C PRO A 124 -4.27 11.18 -3.96
N VAL A 125 -5.51 10.85 -4.31
CA VAL A 125 -5.87 10.56 -5.71
C VAL A 125 -6.00 11.86 -6.51
N HIS A 126 -5.85 11.80 -7.83
CA HIS A 126 -5.93 12.98 -8.70
C HIS A 126 -7.31 13.67 -8.69
N THR A 127 -8.35 12.97 -8.24
CA THR A 127 -9.71 13.47 -8.04
C THR A 127 -9.97 13.92 -6.60
N SER A 128 -8.97 13.87 -5.71
CA SER A 128 -9.17 14.25 -4.31
C SER A 128 -9.44 15.75 -4.20
N THR A 129 -10.45 16.10 -3.43
CA THR A 129 -10.80 17.49 -3.11
C THR A 129 -10.26 17.94 -1.76
N SER A 130 -9.65 17.03 -0.99
CA SER A 130 -9.04 17.31 0.30
C SER A 130 -7.72 16.55 0.47
N CYS A 131 -6.91 17.02 1.41
CA CYS A 131 -5.76 16.31 1.97
C CYS A 131 -6.00 16.17 3.48
N ASP A 132 -5.26 15.30 4.14
CA ASP A 132 -5.33 15.13 5.59
C ASP A 132 -4.88 16.42 6.30
N ASP A 133 -5.68 16.88 7.26
CA ASP A 133 -5.47 18.17 7.93
C ASP A 133 -4.16 18.17 8.74
N ASP A 134 -3.81 17.05 9.40
CA ASP A 134 -2.60 16.96 10.22
C ASP A 134 -1.34 17.13 9.35
N ILE A 135 -1.35 16.53 8.15
CA ILE A 135 -0.24 16.64 7.20
C ILE A 135 -0.12 18.07 6.64
N MET A 136 -1.25 18.75 6.43
CA MET A 136 -1.27 20.10 5.88
C MET A 136 -0.86 21.15 6.92
N ASP A 137 -1.24 20.95 8.18
CA ASP A 137 -0.89 21.83 9.29
C ASP A 137 0.60 21.76 9.64
N ASP A 138 1.23 20.58 9.53
CA ASP A 138 2.65 20.38 9.83
C ASP A 138 3.60 21.00 8.78
N TYR A 139 3.14 21.22 7.54
CA TYR A 139 4.00 21.63 6.40
C TYR A 139 3.60 22.96 5.74
N ARG A 140 3.04 23.87 6.53
CA ARG A 140 2.57 25.18 6.08
C ARG A 140 3.67 26.19 5.74
#